data_AF-A0A9D7IYN3-F1
#
_entry.id   AF-A0A9D7IYN3-F1
#
_cell.length_a   1.000
_cell.length_b   1.000
_cell.length_c   1.000
_cell.angle_alpha   90.00
_cell.angle_beta   90.00
_cell.angle_gamma   90.00
#
_symmetry.space_group_name_H-M   'P 1'
#
loop_
_entity.id
_entity.type
_entity.pdbx_description
1 polymer ?
#
loop_
_entity_poly.entity_id
_entity_poly.type
_entity_poly.pdbx_seq_one_letter_code
_entity_poly.pdbx_strand_id
1 'polypeptide(L)'
;MADASSSMNILSAMITPAVLISACGTLVFSTSTRLARIVDRVRELTRTIENLSSAEKVDFPDERRAEVDRQLAIHARRGRHIQTSLTSFYISLSLFVGATVAIGLIAIFNRWLWVPNLLGIIGTLFLFYGCVMLIAETRLALRSVNSEMAFTLMLRAKYQERRATAEAEAAREADKR
;
A
#
# COMPACT_ATOMS: atom_id res chain seq x y z
N MET A 1 39.89 -24.07 -23.58
CA MET A 1 38.78 -23.29 -24.18
C MET A 1 37.39 -23.75 -23.72
N ALA A 2 37.12 -25.05 -23.51
CA ALA A 2 35.79 -25.54 -23.11
C ALA A 2 35.30 -25.09 -21.70
N ASP A 3 36.21 -24.73 -20.80
CA ASP A 3 35.87 -24.34 -19.42
C ASP A 3 35.41 -22.87 -19.30
N ALA A 4 36.00 -22.00 -20.13
CA ALA A 4 35.63 -20.59 -20.20
C ALA A 4 34.22 -20.40 -20.79
N SER A 5 33.86 -21.16 -21.83
CA SER A 5 32.51 -21.13 -22.41
C SER A 5 31.45 -21.61 -21.42
N SER A 6 31.75 -22.63 -20.62
CA SER A 6 30.82 -23.16 -19.60
C SER A 6 30.61 -22.15 -18.47
N SER A 7 31.69 -21.53 -18.00
CA SER A 7 31.64 -20.46 -16.98
C SER A 7 30.84 -19.25 -17.45
N MET A 8 31.03 -18.81 -18.70
CA MET A 8 30.26 -17.72 -19.31
C MET A 8 28.77 -18.05 -19.41
N ASN A 9 28.42 -19.28 -19.80
CA ASN A 9 27.03 -19.72 -19.89
C ASN A 9 26.33 -19.68 -18.51
N ILE A 10 27.01 -20.07 -17.44
CA ILE A 10 26.49 -20.02 -16.07
C ILE A 10 26.26 -18.56 -15.65
N LEU A 11 27.25 -17.69 -15.86
CA LEU A 11 27.14 -16.25 -15.59
C LEU A 11 25.97 -15.61 -16.36
N SER A 12 25.80 -15.95 -17.64
CA SER A 12 24.67 -15.47 -18.45
C SER A 12 23.32 -15.98 -17.94
N ALA A 13 23.23 -17.24 -17.49
CA ALA A 13 22.01 -17.80 -16.92
C ALA A 13 21.59 -17.11 -15.60
N MET A 14 22.54 -16.51 -14.87
CA MET A 14 22.27 -15.76 -13.64
C MET A 14 21.73 -14.35 -13.89
N ILE A 15 21.81 -13.81 -15.12
CA ILE A 15 21.33 -12.46 -15.43
C ILE A 15 19.82 -12.35 -15.20
N THR A 16 19.04 -13.31 -15.69
CA THR A 16 17.57 -13.29 -15.56
C THR A 16 17.11 -13.24 -14.10
N PRO A 17 17.51 -14.17 -13.21
CA PRO A 17 17.10 -14.08 -11.80
C PRO A 17 17.67 -12.84 -11.10
N ALA A 18 18.86 -12.35 -11.45
CA ALA A 18 19.43 -11.13 -10.86
C ALA A 18 18.60 -9.86 -11.18
N VAL A 19 18.13 -9.72 -12.43
CA VAL A 19 17.25 -8.62 -12.85
C VAL A 19 15.90 -8.72 -12.15
N LEU A 20 15.34 -9.92 -12.05
CA LEU A 20 14.06 -10.15 -11.36
C LEU A 20 14.15 -9.87 -9.85
N ILE A 21 15.26 -10.25 -9.20
CA ILE A 21 15.56 -9.91 -7.79
C ILE A 21 15.58 -8.39 -7.61
N SER A 22 16.27 -7.66 -8.50
CA SER A 22 16.34 -6.20 -8.45
C SER A 22 14.96 -5.56 -8.59
N ALA A 23 14.17 -6.01 -9.57
CA ALA A 23 12.80 -5.54 -9.76
C ALA A 23 11.91 -5.81 -8.52
N CYS A 24 12.01 -7.01 -7.93
CA CYS A 24 11.31 -7.34 -6.69
C CYS A 24 11.73 -6.43 -5.54
N GLY A 25 13.04 -6.17 -5.39
CA GLY A 25 13.56 -5.26 -4.37
C GLY A 25 12.98 -3.85 -4.49
N THR A 26 12.92 -3.30 -5.70
CA THR A 26 12.29 -1.99 -5.95
C THR A 26 10.80 -1.99 -5.61
N LEU A 27 10.06 -3.03 -5.99
CA LEU A 27 8.63 -3.15 -5.69
C LEU A 27 8.36 -3.29 -4.19
N VAL A 28 9.15 -4.09 -3.48
CA VAL A 28 9.08 -4.22 -2.02
C VAL A 28 9.35 -2.88 -1.37
N PHE A 29 10.43 -2.19 -1.75
CA PHE A 29 10.76 -0.87 -1.19
C PHE A 29 9.65 0.17 -1.43
N SER A 30 9.15 0.25 -2.67
CA SER A 30 8.05 1.16 -3.04
C SER A 30 6.77 0.86 -2.25
N THR A 31 6.46 -0.42 -2.04
CA THR A 31 5.25 -0.84 -1.32
C THR A 31 5.39 -0.62 0.19
N SER A 32 6.56 -0.91 0.77
CA SER A 32 6.85 -0.67 2.19
C SER A 32 6.78 0.82 2.54
N THR A 33 7.31 1.69 1.69
CA THR A 33 7.21 3.16 1.88
C THR A 33 5.78 3.67 1.72
N ARG A 34 4.96 3.06 0.85
CA ARG A 34 3.52 3.33 0.77
C ARG A 34 2.78 2.90 2.04
N LEU A 35 3.10 1.72 2.57
CA LEU A 35 2.51 1.20 3.81
C LEU A 35 2.80 2.10 5.00
N ALA A 36 4.07 2.51 5.18
CA ALA A 36 4.49 3.39 6.28
C ALA A 36 3.67 4.69 6.30
N ARG A 37 3.53 5.35 5.14
CA ARG A 37 2.71 6.57 5.02
C ARG A 37 1.24 6.35 5.37
N ILE A 38 0.67 5.20 5.03
CA ILE A 38 -0.72 4.88 5.38
C ILE A 38 -0.85 4.68 6.90
N VAL A 39 0.08 3.96 7.53
CA VAL A 39 0.12 3.75 8.98
C VAL A 39 0.29 5.07 9.72
N ASP A 40 1.18 5.95 9.25
CA ASP A 40 1.39 7.27 9.83
C ASP A 40 0.12 8.12 9.73
N ARG A 41 -0.60 8.06 8.60
CA ARG A 41 -1.89 8.74 8.44
C ARG A 41 -2.96 8.20 9.38
N VAL A 42 -3.01 6.88 9.62
CA VAL A 42 -3.92 6.29 10.62
C VAL A 42 -3.61 6.83 12.01
N ARG A 43 -2.33 6.86 12.40
CA ARG A 43 -1.90 7.35 13.71
C ARG A 43 -2.23 8.82 13.92
N GLU A 44 -2.02 9.66 12.91
CA GLU A 44 -2.38 11.08 12.95
C GLU A 44 -3.89 11.25 13.15
N LEU A 45 -4.68 10.43 12.45
CA LEU A 45 -6.13 10.46 12.53
C LEU A 45 -6.64 10.00 13.91
N THR A 46 -6.05 8.94 14.48
CA THR A 46 -6.33 8.49 15.86
C THR A 46 -6.05 9.59 16.88
N ARG A 47 -4.90 10.26 16.78
CA ARG A 47 -4.57 11.40 17.66
C ARG A 47 -5.58 12.54 17.53
N THR A 48 -6.09 12.76 16.33
CA THR A 48 -7.14 13.77 16.09
C THR A 48 -8.44 13.38 16.83
N ILE A 49 -8.82 12.09 16.88
CA ILE A 49 -9.95 11.61 17.70
C ILE A 49 -9.71 11.90 19.17
N GLU A 50 -8.56 11.49 19.70
CA GLU A 50 -8.23 11.63 21.13
C GLU A 50 -8.30 13.10 21.55
N ASN A 51 -7.76 14.00 20.71
CA ASN A 51 -7.80 15.44 20.93
C ASN A 51 -9.22 16.01 20.86
N LEU A 52 -10.06 15.57 19.91
CA LEU A 52 -11.47 15.96 19.85
C LEU A 52 -12.28 15.44 21.04
N SER A 53 -11.91 14.28 21.58
CA SER A 53 -12.59 13.71 22.75
C SER A 53 -12.24 14.43 24.05
N SER A 54 -11.05 15.05 24.11
CA SER A 54 -10.53 15.74 25.29
C SER A 54 -10.84 17.24 25.30
N ALA A 55 -11.23 17.82 24.16
CA ALA A 55 -11.59 19.23 24.07
C ALA A 55 -13.06 19.44 24.47
N GLU A 56 -13.28 20.17 25.57
CA GLU A 56 -14.60 20.46 26.15
C GLU A 56 -15.50 21.36 25.27
N LYS A 57 -14.97 21.94 24.19
CA LYS A 57 -15.68 22.84 23.26
C LYS A 57 -15.61 22.35 21.81
N VAL A 58 -16.14 21.17 21.53
CA VAL A 58 -16.31 20.67 20.15
C VAL A 58 -17.79 20.66 19.80
N ASP A 59 -18.15 21.43 18.78
CA ASP A 59 -19.50 21.44 18.20
C ASP A 59 -19.75 20.08 17.51
N PHE A 60 -20.78 19.34 17.93
CA PHE A 60 -21.16 17.98 17.44
C PHE A 60 -20.11 16.87 17.65
N PRO A 61 -19.88 16.44 18.90
CA PRO A 61 -18.86 15.44 19.25
C PRO A 61 -19.16 14.03 18.69
N ASP A 62 -20.43 13.64 18.61
CA ASP A 62 -20.82 12.27 18.22
C ASP A 62 -20.72 12.03 16.71
N GLU A 63 -21.18 12.96 15.86
CA GLU A 63 -21.01 12.82 14.40
C GLU A 63 -19.54 12.85 13.96
N ARG A 64 -18.70 13.66 14.62
CA ARG A 64 -17.27 13.70 14.32
C ARG A 64 -16.55 12.44 14.80
N ARG A 65 -16.89 11.87 15.95
CA ARG A 65 -16.32 10.59 16.40
C ARG A 65 -16.69 9.45 15.45
N ALA A 66 -17.95 9.37 15.04
CA ALA A 66 -18.42 8.32 14.12
C ALA A 66 -17.72 8.36 12.75
N GLU A 67 -17.47 9.55 12.21
CA GLU A 67 -16.75 9.71 10.93
C GLU A 67 -15.28 9.29 11.05
N VAL A 68 -14.60 9.66 12.14
CA VAL A 68 -13.18 9.32 12.28
C VAL A 68 -12.98 7.83 12.62
N ASP A 69 -13.87 7.20 13.40
CA ASP A 69 -13.88 5.74 13.61
C ASP A 69 -14.08 4.97 12.30
N ARG A 70 -14.98 5.46 11.44
CA ARG A 70 -15.18 4.90 10.10
C ARG A 70 -13.90 4.99 9.26
N GLN A 71 -13.21 6.14 9.28
CA GLN A 71 -11.95 6.32 8.57
C GLN A 71 -10.83 5.41 9.12
N LEU A 72 -10.78 5.23 10.45
CA LEU A 72 -9.84 4.31 11.11
C LEU A 72 -10.05 2.85 10.69
N ALA A 73 -11.31 2.39 10.68
CA ALA A 73 -11.65 1.03 10.25
C ALA A 73 -11.26 0.77 8.79
N ILE A 74 -11.45 1.77 7.92
CA ILE A 74 -11.08 1.68 6.50
C ILE A 74 -9.55 1.64 6.34
N HIS A 75 -8.81 2.51 7.03
CA HIS A 75 -7.35 2.54 6.91
C HIS A 75 -6.66 1.33 7.56
N ALA A 76 -7.18 0.81 8.68
CA ALA A 76 -6.69 -0.42 9.30
C ALA A 76 -6.89 -1.65 8.38
N ARG A 77 -8.06 -1.74 7.72
CA ARG A 77 -8.36 -2.83 6.77
C ARG A 77 -7.48 -2.74 5.51
N ARG A 78 -7.10 -1.53 5.09
CA ARG A 78 -6.16 -1.29 3.97
C ARG A 78 -4.74 -1.78 4.28
N GLY A 79 -4.26 -1.57 5.51
CA GLY A 79 -2.93 -2.06 5.92
C GLY A 79 -2.75 -3.57 5.73
N ARG A 80 -3.82 -4.34 5.96
CA ARG A 80 -3.81 -5.81 5.79
C ARG A 80 -3.67 -6.25 4.33
N HIS A 81 -4.26 -5.51 3.39
CA HIS A 81 -4.16 -5.82 1.96
C HIS A 81 -2.74 -5.60 1.42
N ILE A 82 -2.08 -4.52 1.87
CA ILE A 82 -0.69 -4.23 1.50
C ILE A 82 0.26 -5.27 2.08
N GLN A 83 0.01 -5.72 3.32
CA GLN A 83 0.80 -6.76 3.97
C GLN A 83 0.82 -8.06 3.15
N THR A 84 -0.33 -8.49 2.61
CA THR A 84 -0.39 -9.71 1.78
C THR A 84 0.38 -9.56 0.47
N SER A 85 0.32 -8.39 -0.19
CA SER A 85 1.15 -8.11 -1.38
C SER A 85 2.63 -8.16 -1.05
N LEU A 86 3.04 -7.57 0.09
CA LEU A 86 4.43 -7.60 0.57
C LEU A 86 4.91 -9.05 0.77
N THR A 87 4.09 -9.89 1.42
CA THR A 87 4.41 -11.31 1.62
C THR A 87 4.60 -12.03 0.29
N SER A 88 3.75 -11.79 -0.72
CA SER A 88 3.92 -12.39 -2.05
C SER A 88 5.23 -11.98 -2.72
N PHE A 89 5.64 -10.71 -2.58
CA PHE A 89 6.93 -10.25 -3.11
C PHE A 89 8.13 -10.86 -2.37
N TYR A 90 8.04 -11.03 -1.05
CA TYR A 90 9.08 -11.74 -0.31
C TYR A 90 9.19 -13.21 -0.73
N ILE A 91 8.08 -13.91 -0.96
CA ILE A 91 8.08 -15.28 -1.47
C ILE A 91 8.73 -15.35 -2.86
N SER A 92 8.35 -14.47 -3.78
CA SER A 92 8.94 -14.39 -5.12
C SER A 92 10.44 -14.11 -5.07
N LEU A 93 10.87 -13.16 -4.23
CA LEU A 93 12.28 -12.84 -4.01
C LEU A 93 13.06 -14.06 -3.49
N SER A 94 12.53 -14.78 -2.51
CA SER A 94 13.14 -16.01 -2.00
C SER A 94 13.28 -17.08 -3.07
N LEU A 95 12.28 -17.23 -3.95
CA LEU A 95 12.32 -18.19 -5.06
C LEU A 95 13.37 -17.81 -6.12
N PHE A 96 13.53 -16.53 -6.44
CA PHE A 96 14.58 -16.09 -7.38
C PHE A 96 15.99 -16.22 -6.80
N VAL A 97 16.18 -15.90 -5.51
CA VAL A 97 17.44 -16.17 -4.82
C VAL A 97 17.73 -17.68 -4.83
N GLY A 98 16.73 -18.51 -4.55
CA GLY A 98 16.84 -19.96 -4.66
C GLY A 98 17.20 -20.43 -6.06
N ALA A 99 16.63 -19.83 -7.12
CA ALA A 99 16.97 -20.13 -8.50
C ALA A 99 18.44 -19.80 -8.81
N THR A 100 18.95 -18.65 -8.35
CA THR A 100 20.35 -18.26 -8.48
C THR A 100 21.29 -19.25 -7.78
N VAL A 101 20.94 -19.67 -6.56
CA VAL A 101 21.70 -20.69 -5.82
C VAL A 101 21.67 -22.03 -6.55
N ALA A 102 20.50 -22.44 -7.08
CA ALA A 102 20.35 -23.68 -7.84
C ALA A 102 21.20 -23.68 -9.13
N ILE A 103 21.29 -22.55 -9.84
CA ILE A 103 22.19 -22.40 -11.00
C ILE A 103 23.65 -22.64 -10.60
N GLY A 104 24.09 -22.05 -9.48
CA GLY A 104 25.44 -22.28 -8.94
C GLY A 104 25.69 -23.73 -8.51
N LEU A 105 24.71 -24.39 -7.89
CA LEU A 105 24.84 -25.80 -7.50
C LEU A 105 24.91 -26.75 -8.69
N ILE A 106 24.17 -26.48 -9.78
CA ILE A 106 24.25 -27.28 -11.00
C ILE A 106 25.65 -27.24 -11.59
N ALA A 107 26.34 -26.09 -11.53
CA ALA A 107 27.72 -25.97 -12.00
C ALA A 107 28.69 -26.93 -11.28
N ILE A 108 28.41 -27.28 -10.02
CA ILE A 108 29.27 -28.14 -9.20
C ILE A 108 28.85 -29.61 -9.29
N PHE A 109 27.55 -29.89 -9.17
CA PHE A 109 27.03 -31.25 -9.00
C PHE A 109 26.45 -31.87 -10.29
N ASN A 110 26.27 -31.07 -11.35
CA ASN A 110 25.70 -31.47 -12.66
C ASN A 110 24.44 -32.36 -12.56
N ARG A 111 23.57 -32.07 -11.59
CA ARG A 111 22.33 -32.83 -11.33
C ARG A 111 21.18 -31.83 -11.15
N TRP A 112 19.97 -32.25 -11.52
CA TRP A 112 18.73 -31.46 -11.35
C TRP A 112 18.66 -30.17 -12.19
N LEU A 113 18.99 -30.25 -13.49
CA LEU A 113 18.97 -29.09 -14.41
C LEU A 113 17.61 -28.36 -14.53
N TRP A 114 16.52 -29.02 -14.14
CA TRP A 114 15.15 -28.48 -14.21
C TRP A 114 14.78 -27.60 -13.00
N VAL A 115 15.52 -27.69 -11.88
CA VAL A 115 15.18 -27.00 -10.62
C VAL A 115 15.20 -25.47 -10.76
N PRO A 116 16.23 -24.81 -11.33
CA PRO A 116 16.21 -23.35 -11.46
C PRO A 116 15.08 -22.85 -12.33
N ASN A 117 14.74 -23.60 -13.40
CA ASN A 117 13.64 -23.23 -14.28
C ASN A 117 12.30 -23.28 -13.53
N LEU A 118 12.08 -24.33 -12.74
CA LEU A 118 10.88 -24.47 -11.92
C LEU A 118 10.78 -23.34 -10.87
N LEU A 119 11.87 -23.05 -10.15
CA LEU A 119 11.91 -21.96 -9.17
C LEU A 119 11.67 -20.60 -9.83
N GLY A 120 12.25 -20.37 -11.01
CA GLY A 120 12.05 -19.13 -11.78
C GLY A 120 10.60 -18.96 -12.23
N ILE A 121 9.96 -20.01 -12.73
CA ILE A 121 8.55 -19.99 -13.15
C ILE A 121 7.64 -19.70 -11.95
N ILE A 122 7.80 -20.46 -10.86
CA ILE A 122 7.00 -20.26 -9.65
C ILE A 122 7.23 -18.86 -9.08
N GLY A 123 8.49 -18.40 -9.01
CA GLY A 123 8.85 -17.06 -8.54
C GLY A 123 8.19 -15.95 -9.37
N THR A 124 8.12 -16.13 -10.68
CA THR A 124 7.46 -15.18 -11.61
C THR A 124 5.95 -15.16 -11.42
N LEU A 125 5.31 -16.31 -11.19
CA LEU A 125 3.87 -16.39 -10.90
C LEU A 125 3.52 -15.68 -9.58
N PHE A 126 4.32 -15.85 -8.53
CA PHE A 126 4.14 -15.14 -7.26
C PHE A 126 4.38 -13.63 -7.40
N LEU A 127 5.36 -13.23 -8.23
CA LEU A 127 5.59 -11.82 -8.55
C LEU A 127 4.36 -11.21 -9.24
N PHE A 128 3.86 -11.89 -10.27
CA PHE A 128 2.70 -11.45 -11.04
C PHE A 128 1.45 -11.35 -10.15
N TYR A 129 1.20 -12.36 -9.31
CA TYR A 129 0.12 -12.35 -8.32
C TYR A 129 0.22 -11.15 -7.37
N GLY A 130 1.42 -10.88 -6.83
CA GLY A 130 1.68 -9.73 -5.98
C GLY A 130 1.41 -8.39 -6.67
N CYS A 131 1.80 -8.26 -7.95
CA CYS A 131 1.52 -7.07 -8.76
C CYS A 131 0.01 -6.85 -8.98
N VAL A 132 -0.74 -7.91 -9.30
CA VAL A 132 -2.22 -7.83 -9.44
C VAL A 132 -2.87 -7.41 -8.13
N MET A 133 -2.40 -7.96 -7.00
CA MET A 133 -2.90 -7.61 -5.67
C MET A 133 -2.61 -6.15 -5.31
N LEU A 134 -1.45 -5.62 -5.71
CA LEU A 134 -1.10 -4.20 -5.53
C LEU A 134 -1.99 -3.26 -6.38
N ILE A 135 -2.34 -3.66 -7.60
CA ILE A 135 -3.28 -2.91 -8.45
C ILE A 135 -4.67 -2.89 -7.80
N ALA A 136 -5.14 -4.02 -7.27
CA ALA A 136 -6.41 -4.10 -6.58
C ALA A 136 -6.44 -3.20 -5.33
N GLU A 137 -5.36 -3.19 -4.53
CA GLU A 137 -5.22 -2.29 -3.38
C GLU A 137 -5.25 -0.82 -3.81
N THR A 138 -4.50 -0.47 -4.86
CA THR A 138 -4.45 0.92 -5.37
C THR A 138 -5.84 1.40 -5.80
N ARG A 139 -6.63 0.54 -6.45
CA ARG A 139 -8.02 0.86 -6.82
C ARG A 139 -8.92 1.05 -5.60
N LEU A 140 -8.75 0.22 -4.57
CA LEU A 140 -9.49 0.33 -3.31
C LEU A 140 -9.12 1.62 -2.56
N ALA A 141 -7.83 1.95 -2.53
CA ALA A 141 -7.30 3.18 -1.94
C ALA A 141 -7.88 4.44 -2.61
N LEU A 142 -7.93 4.46 -3.95
CA LEU A 142 -8.53 5.57 -4.70
C LEU A 142 -10.03 5.73 -4.41
N ARG A 143 -10.77 4.63 -4.29
CA ARG A 143 -12.20 4.67 -3.93
C ARG A 143 -12.42 5.23 -2.52
N SER A 144 -11.58 4.84 -1.55
CA SER A 144 -11.60 5.38 -0.19
C SER A 144 -11.41 6.90 -0.19
N VAL A 145 -10.35 7.37 -0.86
CA VAL A 145 -10.01 8.80 -0.93
C VAL A 145 -11.13 9.60 -1.61
N ASN A 146 -11.71 9.08 -2.71
CA ASN A 146 -12.84 9.74 -3.35
C ASN A 146 -14.05 9.85 -2.41
N SER A 147 -14.31 8.84 -1.59
CA SER A 147 -15.40 8.87 -0.61
C SER A 147 -15.17 9.88 0.51
N GLU A 148 -13.93 9.99 1.01
CA GLU A 148 -13.53 10.98 2.02
C GLU A 148 -13.62 12.42 1.46
N MET A 149 -13.22 12.61 0.20
CA MET A 149 -13.33 13.90 -0.49
C MET A 149 -14.80 14.33 -0.64
N ALA A 150 -15.68 13.41 -1.06
CA ALA A 150 -17.10 13.68 -1.20
C ALA A 150 -17.74 14.07 0.14
N PHE A 151 -17.38 13.38 1.23
CA PHE A 151 -17.84 13.72 2.56
C PHE A 151 -17.36 15.11 3.01
N THR A 152 -16.09 15.44 2.77
CA THR A 152 -15.51 16.74 3.10
C THR A 152 -16.20 17.89 2.36
N LEU A 153 -16.51 17.70 1.07
CA LEU A 153 -17.24 18.68 0.27
C LEU A 153 -18.68 18.88 0.76
N MET A 154 -19.36 17.78 1.10
CA MET A 154 -20.71 17.83 1.69
C MET A 154 -20.72 18.58 3.02
N LEU A 155 -19.73 18.31 3.89
CA LEU A 155 -19.61 19.00 5.17
C LEU A 155 -19.32 20.50 4.98
N ARG A 156 -18.47 20.87 4.03
CA ARG A 156 -18.18 22.27 3.69
C ARG A 156 -19.42 23.02 3.22
N ALA A 157 -20.25 22.40 2.37
CA ALA A 157 -21.50 22.99 1.91
C ALA A 157 -22.45 23.29 3.10
N LYS A 158 -22.59 22.33 4.01
CA LYS A 158 -23.45 22.47 5.20
C LYS A 158 -22.99 23.59 6.15
N TYR A 159 -21.68 23.79 6.31
CA TYR A 159 -21.14 24.91 7.08
C TYR A 159 -21.37 26.27 6.39
N GLN A 160 -21.30 26.33 5.06
CA GLN A 160 -21.58 27.56 4.33
C GLN A 160 -23.05 27.95 4.42
N GLU A 161 -23.97 26.98 4.33
CA GLU A 161 -25.40 27.22 4.55
C GLU A 161 -25.67 27.75 5.96
N ARG A 162 -25.10 27.12 6.99
CA ARG A 162 -25.27 27.58 8.39
C ARG A 162 -24.76 29.00 8.61
N ARG A 163 -23.63 29.37 8.00
CA ARG A 163 -23.11 30.75 8.06
C ARG A 163 -24.03 31.74 7.37
N ALA A 164 -24.51 31.40 6.17
CA ALA A 164 -25.43 32.26 5.42
C ALA A 164 -26.74 32.48 6.18
N THR A 165 -27.28 31.45 6.84
CA THR A 165 -28.48 31.60 7.68
C THR A 165 -28.21 32.46 8.92
N ALA A 166 -27.05 32.30 9.58
CA ALA A 166 -26.70 33.10 10.76
C ALA A 166 -26.48 34.59 10.41
N GLU A 167 -25.84 34.87 9.27
CA GLU A 167 -25.66 36.23 8.75
C GLU A 167 -27.01 36.87 8.38
N ALA A 168 -27.93 36.11 7.80
CA ALA A 168 -29.27 36.58 7.47
C ALA A 168 -30.13 36.86 8.72
N GLU A 169 -30.00 36.05 9.77
CA GLU A 169 -30.66 36.28 11.06
C GLU A 169 -30.11 37.52 11.76
N ALA A 170 -28.77 37.68 11.81
CA ALA A 170 -28.13 38.85 12.40
C ALA A 170 -28.50 40.16 11.68
N ALA A 171 -28.62 40.14 10.34
CA ALA A 171 -29.07 41.29 9.56
C ALA A 171 -30.53 41.67 9.86
N ARG A 172 -31.40 40.68 10.07
CA ARG A 172 -32.82 40.92 10.44
C ARG A 172 -32.99 41.46 11.86
N GLU A 173 -32.11 41.09 12.79
CA GLU A 173 -32.12 41.64 14.15
C GLU A 173 -31.57 43.08 14.21
N ALA A 174 -30.60 43.42 13.35
CA ALA A 174 -30.06 44.76 13.24
C ALA A 174 -31.07 45.77 12.64
N ASP A 175 -31.91 45.34 11.69
CA ASP A 175 -32.95 46.17 11.05
C ASP A 175 -34.16 46.44 11.97
N LYS A 176 -34.34 45.62 13.01
CA LYS A 176 -35.42 45.78 14.00
C LYS A 176 -35.08 46.70 15.17
N ARG A 177 -33.84 47.18 15.27
CA ARG A 177 -33.35 48.10 16.33
C ARG A 177 -33.27 49.53 15.81
#